data_AF-A0A9W8KUU3-F1
#
_entry.id   AF-A0A9W8KUU3-F1
#
_cell.length_a   1.000
_cell.length_b   1.000
_cell.length_c   1.000
_cell.angle_alpha   90.00
_cell.angle_beta   90.00
_cell.angle_gamma   90.00
#
_symmetry.space_group_name_H-M   'P 1'
#
loop_
_entity.id
_entity.type
_entity.pdbx_description
1 polymer ?
#
loop_
_entity_poly.entity_id
_entity_poly.type
_entity_poly.pdbx_seq_one_letter_code
_entity_poly.pdbx_strand_id
1 'polypeptide(L)'
;MLNIKWRLVAIIASIVLLVHFLWLSPYLESQQPSQDGNLLDDTNAPNHENNDNDTGKGAGIIHPPAVTVTVTRETGAAATITEIVKETVYAADVKEPVVERTNAAFVILTRNKELDSLRETLAQLESRFNHRYHYPYVFLNNEPFSDKFKEKIADIVSGECHFGLIPTEHWSYPDYINQTRASEARKDMAERKIIYGGSESYRHMCRYESGFFFRHPLMDKFKWYWRVEPGVKFACDIDYDPFLFMEKNNKKYGFTISIKEYILTIPTLWDTT
;
A
#
# COMPACT_ATOMS: atom_id res chain seq x y z
N MET A 1 -23.62 -52.96 46.30
CA MET A 1 -23.88 -53.18 44.86
C MET A 1 -24.35 -51.87 44.26
N LEU A 2 -23.46 -51.14 43.59
CA LEU A 2 -23.78 -49.86 42.98
C LEU A 2 -24.76 -50.10 41.82
N ASN A 3 -25.93 -49.48 41.90
CA ASN A 3 -27.10 -49.79 41.09
C ASN A 3 -26.77 -49.66 39.58
N ILE A 4 -26.87 -50.78 38.85
CA ILE A 4 -26.53 -50.94 37.42
C ILE A 4 -27.09 -49.80 36.54
N LYS A 5 -28.23 -49.22 36.93
CA LYS A 5 -28.84 -48.07 36.24
C LYS A 5 -27.92 -46.85 36.18
N TRP A 6 -27.17 -46.54 37.25
CA TRP A 6 -26.25 -45.38 37.26
C TRP A 6 -24.99 -45.60 36.43
N ARG A 7 -24.51 -46.85 36.32
CA ARG A 7 -23.38 -47.18 35.43
C ARG A 7 -23.76 -47.01 33.97
N LEU A 8 -24.99 -47.40 33.60
CA LEU A 8 -25.47 -47.25 32.23
C LEU A 8 -25.64 -45.77 31.86
N VAL A 9 -26.17 -44.95 32.78
CA VAL A 9 -26.30 -43.50 32.57
C VAL A 9 -24.93 -42.83 32.42
N ALA A 10 -23.95 -43.20 33.24
CA ALA A 10 -22.59 -42.67 33.13
C ALA A 10 -21.93 -43.03 31.78
N ILE A 11 -22.08 -44.28 31.31
CA ILE A 11 -21.52 -44.72 30.03
C ILE A 11 -22.18 -43.97 28.87
N ILE A 12 -23.51 -43.80 28.88
CA ILE A 12 -24.22 -43.06 27.83
C ILE A 12 -23.79 -41.58 27.84
N ALA A 13 -23.68 -40.95 29.01
CA ALA A 13 -23.21 -39.57 29.12
C ALA A 13 -21.76 -39.40 28.60
N SER A 14 -20.87 -40.34 28.90
CA SER A 14 -19.49 -40.33 28.39
C SER A 14 -19.44 -40.50 26.86
N ILE A 15 -20.27 -41.36 26.28
CA ILE A 15 -20.34 -41.55 24.82
C ILE A 15 -20.89 -40.29 24.14
N VAL A 16 -21.92 -39.66 24.68
CA VAL A 16 -22.49 -38.42 24.12
C VAL A 16 -21.46 -37.27 24.16
N LEU A 17 -20.70 -37.15 25.25
CA LEU A 17 -19.60 -36.17 25.35
C LEU A 17 -18.47 -36.45 24.36
N LEU A 18 -18.10 -37.71 24.15
CA LEU A 18 -17.08 -38.12 23.18
C LEU A 18 -17.51 -37.85 21.74
N VAL A 19 -18.78 -38.13 21.40
CA VAL A 19 -19.35 -37.85 20.08
C VAL A 19 -19.45 -36.33 19.84
N HIS A 20 -19.81 -35.54 20.85
CA HIS A 20 -19.78 -34.08 20.75
C HIS A 20 -18.36 -33.54 20.53
N PHE A 21 -17.37 -34.07 21.26
CA PHE A 21 -15.96 -33.66 21.08
C PHE A 21 -15.42 -34.02 19.70
N LEU A 22 -15.74 -35.21 19.18
CA LEU A 22 -15.29 -35.67 17.87
C LEU A 22 -15.99 -34.92 16.71
N TRP A 23 -17.20 -34.39 16.91
CA TRP A 23 -17.89 -33.56 15.92
C TRP A 23 -17.53 -32.07 15.99
N LEU A 24 -17.16 -31.54 17.17
CA LEU A 24 -16.74 -30.13 17.31
C LEU A 24 -15.29 -29.89 16.89
N SER A 25 -14.41 -30.89 17.01
CA SER A 25 -12.97 -30.72 16.71
C SER A 25 -12.69 -30.28 15.27
N PRO A 26 -13.29 -30.89 14.22
CA PRO A 26 -13.07 -30.45 12.84
C PRO A 26 -13.67 -29.08 12.53
N TYR A 27 -14.75 -28.71 13.25
CA TYR A 27 -15.43 -27.43 13.06
C TYR A 27 -14.59 -26.27 13.63
N LEU A 28 -13.96 -26.46 14.78
CA LEU A 28 -13.05 -25.47 15.38
C LEU A 28 -11.76 -25.28 14.57
N GLU A 29 -11.26 -26.35 13.95
CA GLU A 29 -10.06 -26.30 13.10
C GLU A 29 -10.32 -25.57 11.77
N SER A 30 -11.55 -25.66 11.23
CA SER A 30 -11.97 -24.94 10.01
C SER A 30 -12.14 -23.42 10.18
N GLN A 31 -12.19 -22.93 11.42
CA GLN A 31 -12.36 -21.51 11.76
C GLN A 31 -11.03 -20.82 12.12
N GLN A 32 -9.90 -21.54 12.10
CA GLN A 32 -8.61 -20.90 12.25
C GLN A 32 -8.24 -20.17 10.94
N PRO A 33 -7.93 -18.86 10.99
CA PRO A 33 -7.43 -18.16 9.81
C PRO A 33 -6.14 -18.83 9.33
N SER A 34 -5.99 -18.92 8.00
CA SER A 34 -4.81 -19.51 7.36
C SER A 34 -3.53 -18.91 7.93
N GLN A 35 -2.60 -19.77 8.33
CA GLN A 35 -1.27 -19.40 8.81
C GLN A 35 -0.30 -19.04 7.66
N ASP A 36 -0.81 -18.66 6.48
CA ASP A 36 0.00 -18.20 5.34
C ASP A 36 0.43 -16.73 5.50
N GLY A 37 0.60 -16.29 6.75
CA GLY A 37 1.00 -14.94 7.14
C GLY A 37 2.47 -14.82 7.52
N ASN A 38 3.34 -15.73 7.08
CA ASN A 38 4.81 -15.64 7.21
C ASN A 38 5.41 -14.54 6.29
N LEU A 39 4.77 -13.37 6.26
CA LEU A 39 5.11 -12.29 5.33
C LEU A 39 6.17 -11.33 5.86
N LEU A 40 6.64 -11.39 7.12
CA LEU A 40 7.50 -10.36 7.71
C LEU A 40 8.75 -10.82 8.48
N ASP A 41 9.13 -12.09 8.45
CA ASP A 41 10.32 -12.57 9.18
C ASP A 41 11.45 -12.97 8.23
N ASP A 42 12.54 -12.19 8.19
CA ASP A 42 13.77 -12.49 7.45
C ASP A 42 15.00 -12.17 8.32
N THR A 43 15.14 -12.76 9.51
CA THR A 43 16.46 -12.84 10.13
C THR A 43 17.22 -14.02 9.52
N ASN A 44 17.88 -13.79 8.36
CA ASN A 44 19.13 -14.42 7.90
C ASN A 44 19.19 -14.58 6.36
N ALA A 45 19.94 -13.71 5.68
CA ALA A 45 20.64 -14.08 4.43
C ALA A 45 21.86 -13.16 4.17
N PRO A 46 23.02 -13.70 3.74
CA PRO A 46 24.25 -12.95 3.53
C PRO A 46 24.39 -12.37 2.11
N ASN A 47 25.17 -11.29 2.02
CA ASN A 47 25.49 -10.49 0.83
C ASN A 47 26.03 -11.31 -0.34
N HIS A 48 25.57 -11.00 -1.56
CA HIS A 48 26.27 -11.35 -2.79
C HIS A 48 26.32 -10.14 -3.72
N GLU A 49 27.54 -9.71 -4.03
CA GLU A 49 27.88 -8.65 -4.98
C GLU A 49 27.55 -9.09 -6.42
N ASN A 50 27.03 -8.16 -7.23
CA ASN A 50 26.98 -8.27 -8.68
C ASN A 50 27.75 -7.10 -9.29
N ASN A 51 28.78 -7.43 -10.07
CA ASN A 51 29.32 -6.57 -11.11
C ASN A 51 28.57 -6.90 -12.40
N ASP A 52 28.17 -5.88 -13.16
CA ASP A 52 28.34 -5.90 -14.62
C ASP A 52 28.14 -4.50 -15.21
N ASN A 53 29.17 -4.07 -15.95
CA ASN A 53 29.16 -2.96 -16.90
C ASN A 53 28.72 -3.53 -18.27
N ASP A 54 27.83 -2.87 -19.00
CA ASP A 54 28.08 -2.53 -20.41
C ASP A 54 27.05 -1.51 -20.95
N THR A 55 27.45 -0.92 -22.06
CA THR A 55 27.22 0.40 -22.61
C THR A 55 26.07 0.46 -23.63
N GLY A 56 25.55 1.68 -23.81
CA GLY A 56 24.34 1.96 -24.58
C GLY A 56 24.49 1.97 -26.11
N LYS A 57 23.32 2.09 -26.77
CA LYS A 57 23.17 2.50 -28.16
C LYS A 57 21.93 3.39 -28.31
N GLY A 58 22.09 4.49 -29.04
CA GLY A 58 21.13 5.58 -29.19
C GLY A 58 19.91 5.26 -30.06
N ALA A 59 18.82 5.96 -29.76
CA ALA A 59 17.56 5.93 -30.51
C ALA A 59 17.43 7.19 -31.38
N GLY A 60 17.12 6.99 -32.66
CA GLY A 60 16.82 8.06 -33.63
C GLY A 60 15.47 8.72 -33.36
N ILE A 61 15.35 9.98 -33.78
CA ILE A 61 14.15 10.81 -33.60
C ILE A 61 13.06 10.33 -34.57
N ILE A 62 11.92 9.90 -34.02
CA ILE A 62 10.70 9.56 -34.75
C ILE A 62 9.76 10.77 -34.65
N HIS A 63 9.33 11.36 -35.78
CA HIS A 63 8.37 12.46 -35.77
C HIS A 63 6.94 11.95 -35.49
N PRO A 64 6.13 12.65 -34.67
CA PRO A 64 4.78 12.23 -34.33
C PRO A 64 3.79 12.42 -35.51
N PRO A 65 2.70 11.63 -35.57
CA PRO A 65 1.69 11.72 -36.61
C PRO A 65 0.89 13.03 -36.52
N ALA A 66 0.50 13.59 -37.68
CA ALA A 66 -0.37 14.76 -37.77
C ALA A 66 -1.84 14.38 -37.48
N VAL A 67 -2.58 15.27 -36.80
CA VAL A 67 -4.01 15.10 -36.50
C VAL A 67 -4.79 16.28 -37.11
N THR A 68 -5.83 15.99 -37.89
CA THR A 68 -6.70 17.04 -38.43
C THR A 68 -7.79 17.39 -37.43
N VAL A 69 -7.88 18.66 -37.02
CA VAL A 69 -8.93 19.16 -36.12
C VAL A 69 -9.81 20.16 -36.88
N THR A 70 -11.12 20.13 -36.62
CA THR A 70 -12.08 21.09 -37.19
C THR A 70 -12.34 22.17 -36.15
N VAL A 71 -12.03 23.42 -36.46
CA VAL A 71 -12.20 24.56 -35.53
C VAL A 71 -13.21 25.53 -36.12
N THR A 72 -14.20 25.95 -35.33
CA THR A 72 -15.13 27.03 -35.66
C THR A 72 -14.60 28.35 -35.12
N ARG A 73 -14.40 29.34 -36.00
CA ARG A 73 -14.01 30.71 -35.63
C ARG A 73 -15.15 31.67 -35.97
N GLU A 74 -15.51 32.53 -35.01
CA GLU A 74 -16.43 33.63 -35.23
C GLU A 74 -15.62 34.89 -35.58
N THR A 75 -15.83 35.45 -36.77
CA THR A 75 -15.25 36.74 -37.16
C THR A 75 -16.31 37.83 -37.00
N GLY A 76 -16.03 38.79 -36.10
CA GLY A 76 -16.97 39.85 -35.77
C GLY A 76 -17.05 40.93 -36.84
N ALA A 77 -18.17 41.00 -37.55
CA ALA A 77 -19.01 42.18 -37.76
C ALA A 77 -20.22 41.83 -38.63
N ALA A 78 -21.42 41.83 -38.03
CA ALA A 78 -22.74 41.91 -38.68
C ALA A 78 -22.94 41.19 -40.04
N ALA A 79 -22.77 39.86 -40.05
CA ALA A 79 -23.52 38.87 -40.82
C ALA A 79 -22.88 37.51 -40.49
N THR A 80 -23.62 36.61 -39.85
CA THR A 80 -23.10 35.35 -39.30
C THR A 80 -22.66 34.40 -40.43
N ILE A 81 -21.40 34.50 -40.84
CA ILE A 81 -20.73 33.48 -41.67
C ILE A 81 -19.85 32.67 -40.72
N THR A 82 -20.28 31.47 -40.37
CA THR A 82 -19.41 30.46 -39.73
C THR A 82 -18.50 29.86 -40.80
N GLU A 83 -17.23 30.24 -40.78
CA GLU A 83 -16.22 29.62 -41.63
C GLU A 83 -15.71 28.35 -40.95
N ILE A 84 -15.85 27.20 -41.62
CA ILE A 84 -15.29 25.92 -41.16
C ILE A 84 -13.87 25.84 -41.73
N VAL A 85 -12.87 26.09 -40.89
CA VAL A 85 -11.46 25.95 -41.28
C VAL A 85 -10.98 24.57 -40.85
N LYS A 86 -10.45 23.79 -41.81
CA LYS A 86 -9.72 22.56 -41.50
C LYS A 86 -8.27 22.92 -41.23
N GLU A 87 -7.85 22.82 -39.98
CA GLU A 87 -6.49 23.09 -39.57
C GLU A 87 -5.79 21.75 -39.29
N THR A 88 -4.65 21.54 -39.94
CA THR A 88 -3.81 20.38 -39.68
C THR A 88 -2.90 20.73 -38.51
N VAL A 89 -3.15 20.13 -37.35
CA VAL A 89 -2.38 20.37 -36.13
C VAL A 89 -1.46 19.17 -35.93
N TYR A 90 -0.17 19.40 -35.76
CA TYR A 90 0.74 18.31 -35.41
C TYR A 90 0.43 17.87 -33.98
N ALA A 91 0.47 16.57 -33.66
CA ALA A 91 0.18 16.10 -32.30
C ALA A 91 1.05 16.77 -31.22
N ALA A 92 2.21 17.33 -31.60
CA ALA A 92 3.08 18.13 -30.75
C ALA A 92 2.47 19.48 -30.28
N ASP A 93 1.46 20.01 -30.99
CA ASP A 93 0.82 21.30 -30.71
C ASP A 93 -0.48 21.15 -29.89
N VAL A 94 -0.95 19.92 -29.65
CA VAL A 94 -2.00 19.65 -28.66
C VAL A 94 -1.34 19.70 -27.29
N LYS A 95 -1.33 20.88 -26.66
CA LYS A 95 -1.05 20.95 -25.21
C LYS A 95 -2.12 20.12 -24.52
N GLU A 96 -1.71 18.96 -24.00
CA GLU A 96 -2.49 18.21 -23.02
C GLU A 96 -3.09 19.21 -22.01
N PRO A 97 -4.41 19.14 -21.73
CA PRO A 97 -5.04 20.08 -20.83
C PRO A 97 -4.27 20.05 -19.51
N VAL A 98 -3.79 21.23 -19.08
CA VAL A 98 -3.06 21.37 -17.82
C VAL A 98 -4.05 21.04 -16.70
N VAL A 99 -4.00 19.82 -16.19
CA VAL A 99 -4.83 19.39 -15.08
C VAL A 99 -4.39 20.18 -13.85
N GLU A 100 -5.31 20.97 -13.27
CA GLU A 100 -5.09 21.64 -12.00
C GLU A 100 -4.84 20.57 -10.92
N ARG A 101 -3.69 20.62 -10.26
CA ARG A 101 -3.27 19.65 -9.23
C ARG A 101 -2.80 20.39 -7.99
N THR A 102 -3.02 19.77 -6.84
CA THR A 102 -2.40 20.23 -5.59
C THR A 102 -1.03 19.58 -5.39
N ASN A 103 -0.33 19.99 -4.35
CA ASN A 103 0.95 19.41 -3.97
C ASN A 103 0.74 18.11 -3.17
N ALA A 104 0.71 16.98 -3.87
CA ALA A 104 0.42 15.67 -3.30
C ALA A 104 1.28 14.55 -3.89
N ALA A 105 1.37 13.42 -3.16
CA ALA A 105 1.98 12.20 -3.64
C ALA A 105 1.25 10.95 -3.14
N PHE A 106 1.42 9.84 -3.85
CA PHE A 106 1.23 8.53 -3.26
C PHE A 106 2.44 8.16 -2.41
N VAL A 107 2.20 7.60 -1.22
CA VAL A 107 3.28 7.08 -0.36
C VAL A 107 3.08 5.59 -0.14
N ILE A 108 4.14 4.82 -0.36
CA ILE A 108 4.12 3.36 -0.30
C ILE A 108 5.31 2.90 0.54
N LEU A 109 5.04 2.30 1.69
CA LEU A 109 6.03 1.55 2.46
C LEU A 109 5.99 0.09 1.99
N THR A 110 7.07 -0.40 1.36
CA THR A 110 7.07 -1.71 0.72
C THR A 110 8.48 -2.26 0.61
N ARG A 111 8.60 -3.59 0.60
CA ARG A 111 9.88 -4.28 0.40
C ARG A 111 10.05 -4.76 -1.03
N ASN A 112 11.29 -5.06 -1.40
CA ASN A 112 11.61 -5.63 -2.72
C ASN A 112 10.80 -6.88 -3.05
N LYS A 113 10.54 -7.74 -2.05
CA LYS A 113 9.80 -9.01 -2.23
C LYS A 113 8.30 -8.85 -2.48
N GLU A 114 7.74 -7.66 -2.23
CA GLU A 114 6.33 -7.34 -2.45
C GLU A 114 6.06 -6.77 -3.85
N LEU A 115 7.06 -6.83 -4.74
CA LEU A 115 6.98 -6.29 -6.09
C LEU A 115 5.73 -6.74 -6.83
N ASP A 116 5.44 -8.04 -6.88
CA ASP A 116 4.34 -8.54 -7.72
C ASP A 116 2.96 -8.11 -7.18
N SER A 117 2.74 -8.18 -5.86
CA SER A 117 1.48 -7.72 -5.26
C SER A 117 1.30 -6.20 -5.35
N LEU A 118 2.40 -5.44 -5.30
CA LEU A 118 2.37 -4.00 -5.52
C LEU A 118 2.09 -3.66 -6.98
N ARG A 119 2.69 -4.37 -7.95
CA ARG A 119 2.43 -4.16 -9.38
C ARG A 119 0.94 -4.33 -9.71
N GLU A 120 0.28 -5.34 -9.14
CA GLU A 120 -1.17 -5.50 -9.29
C GLU A 120 -1.98 -4.33 -8.70
N THR A 121 -1.51 -3.79 -7.58
CA THR A 121 -2.14 -2.65 -6.91
C THR A 121 -2.01 -1.39 -7.75
N LEU A 122 -0.79 -1.10 -8.21
CA LEU A 122 -0.48 0.09 -9.01
C LEU A 122 -1.16 0.05 -10.37
N ALA A 123 -1.22 -1.10 -11.03
CA ALA A 123 -1.95 -1.24 -12.29
C ALA A 123 -3.43 -0.85 -12.15
N GLN A 124 -4.07 -1.23 -11.05
CA GLN A 124 -5.45 -0.82 -10.75
C GLN A 124 -5.53 0.66 -10.39
N LEU A 125 -4.66 1.16 -9.53
CA LEU A 125 -4.67 2.59 -9.16
C LEU A 125 -4.46 3.51 -10.37
N GLU A 126 -3.53 3.15 -11.26
CA GLU A 126 -3.32 3.82 -12.54
C GLU A 126 -4.58 3.75 -13.39
N SER A 127 -5.11 2.55 -13.65
CA SER A 127 -6.32 2.33 -14.44
C SER A 127 -7.53 3.13 -13.93
N ARG A 128 -7.74 3.17 -12.62
CA ARG A 128 -8.93 3.78 -12.01
C ARG A 128 -8.79 5.28 -11.78
N PHE A 129 -7.57 5.78 -11.65
CA PHE A 129 -7.33 7.16 -11.22
C PHE A 129 -6.10 7.78 -11.85
N ASN A 130 -4.90 7.32 -11.50
CA ASN A 130 -3.71 8.17 -11.62
C ASN A 130 -3.22 8.38 -13.05
N HIS A 131 -3.61 7.55 -14.03
CA HIS A 131 -3.27 7.76 -15.44
C HIS A 131 -3.81 9.10 -15.99
N ARG A 132 -4.78 9.73 -15.31
CA ARG A 132 -5.34 11.04 -15.68
C ARG A 132 -4.63 12.22 -15.02
N TYR A 133 -4.03 12.00 -13.85
CA TYR A 133 -3.53 13.07 -12.98
C TYR A 133 -2.00 13.02 -12.80
N HIS A 134 -1.37 11.88 -13.03
CA HIS A 134 0.09 11.71 -12.97
C HIS A 134 0.72 12.23 -11.68
N TYR A 135 0.05 12.02 -10.53
CA TYR A 135 0.64 12.34 -9.23
C TYR A 135 1.87 11.46 -8.99
N PRO A 136 2.93 12.01 -8.37
CA PRO A 136 4.16 11.28 -8.10
C PRO A 136 3.96 10.20 -7.04
N TYR A 137 4.85 9.22 -7.06
CA TYR A 137 4.93 8.11 -6.11
C TYR A 137 6.20 8.21 -5.27
N VAL A 138 6.08 8.06 -3.96
CA VAL A 138 7.19 7.97 -3.02
C VAL A 138 7.19 6.57 -2.42
N PHE A 139 8.15 5.75 -2.83
CA PHE A 139 8.40 4.42 -2.30
C PHE A 139 9.44 4.50 -1.19
N LEU A 140 9.13 3.94 -0.03
CA LEU A 140 9.98 3.92 1.16
C LEU A 140 10.23 2.47 1.57
N ASN A 141 11.46 2.16 1.98
CA ASN A 141 11.84 0.83 2.45
C ASN A 141 12.95 0.93 3.50
N ASN A 142 13.02 -0.02 4.43
CA ASN A 142 14.11 -0.13 5.40
C ASN A 142 15.38 -0.76 4.80
N GLU A 143 15.33 -1.14 3.53
CA GLU A 143 16.45 -1.63 2.72
C GLU A 143 16.51 -0.92 1.36
N PRO A 144 17.67 -0.85 0.70
CA PRO A 144 17.75 -0.29 -0.65
C PRO A 144 16.83 -1.02 -1.63
N PHE A 145 16.10 -0.26 -2.44
CA PHE A 145 15.35 -0.84 -3.56
C PHE A 145 16.31 -1.36 -4.63
N SER A 146 16.08 -2.60 -5.06
CA SER A 146 16.80 -3.24 -6.17
C SER A 146 16.46 -2.57 -7.49
N ASP A 147 17.35 -2.65 -8.47
CA ASP A 147 17.11 -2.03 -9.78
C ASP A 147 15.96 -2.72 -10.53
N LYS A 148 15.82 -4.04 -10.37
CA LYS A 148 14.64 -4.79 -10.83
C LYS A 148 13.34 -4.19 -10.29
N PHE A 149 13.31 -3.83 -9.01
CA PHE A 149 12.12 -3.21 -8.41
C PHE A 149 11.83 -1.86 -9.06
N LYS A 150 12.82 -0.98 -9.14
CA LYS A 150 12.65 0.36 -9.73
C LYS A 150 12.20 0.30 -11.19
N GLU A 151 12.85 -0.54 -11.99
CA GLU A 151 12.51 -0.75 -13.41
C GLU A 151 11.07 -1.23 -13.57
N LYS A 152 10.69 -2.29 -12.86
CA LYS A 152 9.36 -2.90 -13.00
C LYS A 152 8.22 -2.02 -12.47
N ILE A 153 8.51 -1.11 -11.56
CA ILE A 153 7.56 -0.10 -11.09
C ILE A 153 7.42 1.02 -12.13
N ALA A 154 8.54 1.52 -12.66
CA ALA A 154 8.55 2.57 -13.69
C ALA A 154 7.80 2.15 -14.97
N ASP A 155 7.78 0.85 -15.30
CA ASP A 155 7.02 0.30 -16.42
C ASP A 155 5.48 0.43 -16.27
N ILE A 156 4.98 0.64 -15.04
CA ILE A 156 3.53 0.60 -14.73
C ILE A 156 2.97 1.99 -14.44
N VAL A 157 3.73 2.80 -13.72
CA VAL A 157 3.21 4.07 -13.20
C VAL A 157 3.43 5.21 -14.19
N SER A 158 2.47 6.13 -14.22
CA SER A 158 2.52 7.28 -15.13
C SER A 158 3.11 8.53 -14.48
N GLY A 159 3.22 8.56 -13.14
CA GLY A 159 3.80 9.65 -12.36
C GLY A 159 5.30 9.45 -12.07
N GLU A 160 5.97 10.52 -11.67
CA GLU A 160 7.38 10.48 -11.24
C GLU A 160 7.57 9.54 -10.03
N CYS A 161 8.62 8.71 -10.05
CA CYS A 161 8.96 7.83 -8.95
C CYS A 161 10.11 8.38 -8.10
N HIS A 162 9.92 8.38 -6.79
CA HIS A 162 10.97 8.63 -5.81
C HIS A 162 11.17 7.39 -4.95
N PHE A 163 12.42 6.95 -4.78
CA PHE A 163 12.78 5.79 -3.98
C PHE A 163 13.64 6.22 -2.79
N GLY A 164 13.15 6.02 -1.57
CA GLY A 164 13.81 6.43 -0.33
C GLY A 164 14.18 5.25 0.56
N LEU A 165 15.41 5.27 1.07
CA LEU A 165 15.84 4.41 2.16
C LEU A 165 15.49 5.08 3.50
N ILE A 166 14.79 4.35 4.36
CA ILE A 166 14.41 4.85 5.68
C ILE A 166 15.67 4.97 6.55
N PRO A 167 15.92 6.13 7.18
CA PRO A 167 17.01 6.29 8.12
C PRO A 167 16.90 5.31 9.29
N THR A 168 18.02 4.75 9.73
CA THR A 168 18.07 3.73 10.79
C THR A 168 17.39 4.21 12.07
N GLU A 169 17.56 5.48 12.45
CA GLU A 169 16.93 6.11 13.63
C GLU A 169 15.38 6.10 13.59
N HIS A 170 14.80 6.06 12.38
CA HIS A 170 13.36 5.98 12.18
C HIS A 170 12.88 4.51 12.14
N TRP A 171 13.76 3.57 11.83
CA TRP A 171 13.50 2.12 11.77
C TRP A 171 14.36 1.31 12.77
N SER A 172 14.40 1.74 14.03
CA SER A 172 15.12 1.06 15.10
C SER A 172 14.51 1.33 16.47
N TYR A 173 15.10 0.74 17.51
CA TYR A 173 14.80 1.14 18.88
C TYR A 173 15.47 2.47 19.21
N PRO A 174 14.72 3.46 19.76
CA PRO A 174 15.36 4.62 20.37
C PRO A 174 16.07 4.21 21.66
N ASP A 175 17.10 4.96 22.04
CA ASP A 175 18.03 4.61 23.13
C ASP A 175 17.37 4.36 24.50
N TYR A 176 16.22 4.98 24.75
CA TYR A 176 15.48 4.82 26.00
C TYR A 176 14.66 3.52 26.08
N ILE A 177 14.60 2.72 25.00
CA ILE A 177 13.90 1.43 25.00
C ILE A 177 14.85 0.30 25.41
N ASN A 178 14.50 -0.38 26.50
CA ASN A 178 15.16 -1.61 26.91
C ASN A 178 14.81 -2.74 25.92
N GLN A 179 15.78 -3.12 25.09
CA GLN A 179 15.58 -4.12 24.03
C GLN A 179 15.33 -5.54 24.57
N THR A 180 15.89 -5.90 25.74
CA THR A 180 15.60 -7.18 26.41
C THR A 180 14.13 -7.26 26.78
N ARG A 181 13.61 -6.24 27.47
CA ARG A 181 12.18 -6.16 27.83
C ARG A 181 11.28 -6.17 26.59
N ALA A 182 11.68 -5.46 25.54
CA ALA A 182 10.93 -5.46 24.28
C ALA A 182 10.87 -6.86 23.66
N SER A 183 12.01 -7.58 23.63
CA SER A 183 12.11 -8.96 23.14
C SER A 183 11.24 -9.93 23.96
N GLU A 184 11.29 -9.84 25.30
CA GLU A 184 10.45 -10.65 26.19
C GLU A 184 8.96 -10.39 25.95
N ALA A 185 8.54 -9.12 25.82
CA ALA A 185 7.16 -8.78 25.50
C ALA A 185 6.72 -9.35 24.14
N ARG A 186 7.59 -9.34 23.13
CA ARG A 186 7.31 -9.97 21.83
C ARG A 186 7.15 -11.49 21.95
N LYS A 187 7.98 -12.15 22.76
CA LYS A 187 7.86 -13.60 23.04
C LYS A 187 6.52 -13.92 23.70
N ASP A 188 6.11 -13.19 24.74
CA ASP A 188 4.78 -13.35 25.36
C ASP A 188 3.65 -13.19 24.33
N MET A 189 3.70 -12.14 23.50
CA MET A 189 2.67 -11.91 22.48
C MET A 189 2.63 -13.04 21.43
N ALA A 190 3.78 -13.60 21.07
CA ALA A 190 3.86 -14.75 20.16
C ALA A 190 3.28 -16.02 20.79
N GLU A 191 3.62 -16.32 22.05
CA GLU A 191 3.09 -17.46 22.81
C GLU A 191 1.56 -17.38 22.97
N ARG A 192 1.04 -16.17 23.16
CA ARG A 192 -0.40 -15.88 23.21
C ARG A 192 -1.06 -15.84 21.83
N LYS A 193 -0.33 -16.15 20.76
CA LYS A 193 -0.81 -16.20 19.37
C LYS A 193 -1.45 -14.87 18.92
N ILE A 194 -0.93 -13.75 19.40
CA ILE A 194 -1.33 -12.42 18.93
C ILE A 194 -0.75 -12.25 17.53
N ILE A 195 -1.59 -11.83 16.57
CA ILE A 195 -1.20 -11.63 15.17
C ILE A 195 -0.03 -10.65 15.10
N TYR A 196 1.05 -11.06 14.43
CA TYR A 196 2.35 -10.35 14.37
C TYR A 196 2.97 -10.01 15.75
N GLY A 197 2.51 -10.66 16.82
CA GLY A 197 2.91 -10.44 18.20
C GLY A 197 4.43 -10.43 18.40
N GLY A 198 5.08 -11.43 17.83
CA GLY A 198 6.53 -11.66 17.91
C GLY A 198 7.37 -10.89 16.89
N SER A 199 6.77 -10.23 15.89
CA SER A 199 7.52 -9.62 14.79
C SER A 199 8.11 -8.26 15.20
N GLU A 200 9.43 -8.16 15.21
CA GLU A 200 10.14 -6.91 15.48
C GLU A 200 9.98 -5.90 14.34
N SER A 201 10.16 -6.35 13.10
CA SER A 201 9.97 -5.54 11.89
C SER A 201 8.56 -4.93 11.85
N TYR A 202 7.53 -5.67 12.26
CA TYR A 202 6.16 -5.14 12.36
C TYR A 202 6.03 -4.04 13.41
N ARG A 203 6.73 -4.12 14.56
CA ARG A 203 6.74 -3.03 15.54
C ARG A 203 7.42 -1.78 15.00
N HIS A 204 8.52 -1.93 14.28
CA HIS A 204 9.19 -0.81 13.62
C HIS A 204 8.30 -0.18 12.55
N MET A 205 7.60 -1.00 11.74
CA MET A 205 6.61 -0.51 10.78
C MET A 205 5.50 0.29 11.46
N CYS A 206 4.85 -0.25 12.51
CA CYS A 206 3.80 0.48 13.23
C CYS A 206 4.30 1.82 13.78
N ARG A 207 5.52 1.86 14.35
CA ARG A 207 6.15 3.11 14.83
C ARG A 207 6.41 4.08 13.68
N TYR A 208 6.94 3.59 12.56
CA TYR A 208 7.29 4.42 11.41
C TYR A 208 6.06 5.10 10.80
N GLU A 209 4.99 4.32 10.57
CA GLU A 209 3.71 4.81 10.06
C GLU A 209 3.01 5.75 11.06
N SER A 210 3.21 5.57 12.36
CA SER A 210 2.59 6.44 13.37
C SER A 210 3.25 7.81 13.52
N GLY A 211 4.54 7.95 13.15
CA GLY A 211 5.29 9.16 13.54
C GLY A 211 6.44 9.63 12.64
N PHE A 212 6.83 8.86 11.62
CA PHE A 212 8.07 9.12 10.88
C PHE A 212 7.93 9.20 9.36
N PHE A 213 6.98 8.52 8.72
CA PHE A 213 6.88 8.53 7.25
C PHE A 213 6.77 9.96 6.69
N PHE A 214 5.98 10.83 7.32
CA PHE A 214 5.80 12.24 6.92
C PHE A 214 7.02 13.13 7.25
N ARG A 215 8.03 12.60 7.95
CA ARG A 215 9.30 13.28 8.26
C ARG A 215 10.45 12.81 7.35
N HIS A 216 10.18 11.88 6.45
CA HIS A 216 11.18 11.45 5.48
C HIS A 216 11.48 12.62 4.53
N PRO A 217 12.75 12.93 4.18
CA PRO A 217 13.08 14.12 3.37
C PRO A 217 12.34 14.20 2.02
N LEU A 218 12.04 13.05 1.40
CA LEU A 218 11.23 13.00 0.17
C LEU A 218 9.78 13.50 0.35
N MET A 219 9.27 13.47 1.58
CA MET A 219 7.91 13.91 1.93
C MET A 219 7.84 15.40 2.28
N ASP A 220 8.96 16.06 2.61
CA ASP A 220 8.99 17.47 3.05
C ASP A 220 8.35 18.44 2.05
N LYS A 221 8.41 18.08 0.76
CA LYS A 221 7.85 18.88 -0.32
C LYS A 221 6.36 18.68 -0.53
N PHE A 222 5.71 17.68 0.06
CA PHE A 222 4.31 17.34 -0.21
C PHE A 222 3.37 17.79 0.91
N LYS A 223 2.22 18.35 0.55
CA LYS A 223 1.18 18.76 1.50
C LYS A 223 0.21 17.62 1.80
N TRP A 224 -0.14 16.86 0.77
CA TRP A 224 -1.07 15.73 0.85
C TRP A 224 -0.37 14.43 0.52
N TYR A 225 -0.84 13.35 1.14
CA TYR A 225 -0.41 12.01 0.77
C TYR A 225 -1.61 11.07 0.69
N TRP A 226 -1.50 10.07 -0.17
CA TRP A 226 -2.36 8.90 -0.15
C TRP A 226 -1.49 7.67 0.09
N ARG A 227 -1.65 7.05 1.26
CA ARG A 227 -0.98 5.78 1.58
C ARG A 227 -1.57 4.64 0.76
N VAL A 228 -0.72 3.90 0.07
CA VAL A 228 -1.07 2.73 -0.74
C VAL A 228 -0.23 1.54 -0.28
N GLU A 229 -0.87 0.39 -0.11
CA GLU A 229 -0.24 -0.84 0.37
C GLU A 229 -0.20 -1.90 -0.74
N PRO A 230 0.81 -2.78 -0.78
CA PRO A 230 0.79 -3.94 -1.67
C PRO A 230 -0.43 -4.84 -1.43
N GLY A 231 -0.99 -5.41 -2.49
CA GLY A 231 -2.08 -6.39 -2.43
C GLY A 231 -3.50 -5.84 -2.27
N VAL A 232 -3.69 -4.51 -2.21
CA VAL A 232 -5.04 -3.92 -2.17
C VAL A 232 -5.68 -3.86 -3.56
N LYS A 233 -7.00 -3.71 -3.61
CA LYS A 233 -7.78 -3.68 -4.85
C LYS A 233 -8.57 -2.37 -4.97
N PHE A 234 -8.61 -1.80 -6.18
CA PHE A 234 -9.39 -0.61 -6.52
C PHE A 234 -10.51 -1.00 -7.50
N ALA A 235 -11.73 -1.12 -6.98
CA ALA A 235 -12.86 -1.66 -7.73
C ALA A 235 -13.63 -0.62 -8.57
N CYS A 236 -13.51 0.67 -8.24
CA CYS A 236 -14.29 1.74 -8.85
C CYS A 236 -13.36 2.74 -9.56
N ASP A 237 -13.84 3.31 -10.67
CA ASP A 237 -13.19 4.45 -11.30
C ASP A 237 -13.35 5.69 -10.42
N ILE A 238 -12.31 6.52 -10.33
CA ILE A 238 -12.31 7.76 -9.53
C ILE A 238 -12.12 8.93 -10.50
N ASP A 239 -13.22 9.53 -10.92
CA ASP A 239 -13.31 10.52 -12.01
C ASP A 239 -13.14 11.98 -11.59
N TYR A 240 -12.73 12.20 -10.35
CA TYR A 240 -12.36 13.49 -9.79
C TYR A 240 -11.01 13.39 -9.08
N ASP A 241 -10.35 14.53 -8.83
CA ASP A 241 -9.09 14.59 -8.08
C ASP A 241 -9.37 14.59 -6.56
N PRO A 242 -9.06 13.50 -5.82
CA PRO A 242 -9.29 13.45 -4.39
C PRO A 242 -8.42 14.44 -3.63
N PHE A 243 -7.17 14.68 -4.06
CA PHE A 243 -6.28 15.61 -3.36
C PHE A 243 -6.79 17.05 -3.49
N LEU A 244 -7.19 17.44 -4.70
CA LEU A 244 -7.78 18.76 -4.93
C LEU A 244 -9.12 18.91 -4.20
N PHE A 245 -9.94 17.85 -4.16
CA PHE A 245 -11.16 17.84 -3.36
C PHE A 245 -10.87 18.08 -1.88
N MET A 246 -9.88 17.40 -1.31
CA MET A 246 -9.49 17.55 0.09
C MET A 246 -9.05 18.99 0.38
N GLU A 247 -8.25 19.60 -0.50
CA GLU A 247 -7.80 20.98 -0.37
C GLU A 247 -8.94 21.99 -0.50
N LYS A 248 -9.73 21.93 -1.57
CA LYS A 248 -10.82 22.89 -1.84
C LYS A 248 -11.93 22.82 -0.79
N ASN A 249 -12.10 21.69 -0.12
CA ASN A 249 -13.20 21.46 0.83
C ASN A 249 -12.75 21.42 2.30
N ASN A 250 -11.55 21.94 2.61
CA ASN A 250 -11.00 22.04 3.97
C ASN A 250 -11.07 20.70 4.73
N LYS A 251 -10.78 19.59 4.05
CA LYS A 251 -10.70 18.28 4.69
C LYS A 251 -9.35 18.12 5.39
N LYS A 252 -9.20 17.07 6.19
CA LYS A 252 -7.95 16.75 6.89
C LYS A 252 -7.52 15.31 6.71
N TYR A 253 -8.48 14.40 6.61
CA TYR A 253 -8.23 12.97 6.49
C TYR A 253 -9.37 12.29 5.72
N GLY A 254 -9.05 11.24 4.97
CA GLY A 254 -9.99 10.41 4.23
C GLY A 254 -9.76 8.94 4.55
N PHE A 255 -10.84 8.18 4.70
CA PHE A 255 -10.79 6.74 4.99
C PHE A 255 -11.91 6.03 4.24
N THR A 256 -11.73 4.73 3.99
CA THR A 256 -12.72 3.87 3.32
C THR A 256 -13.30 2.80 4.24
N ILE A 257 -12.52 2.34 5.23
CA ILE A 257 -12.89 1.26 6.15
C ILE A 257 -12.63 1.73 7.59
N SER A 258 -13.54 1.39 8.50
CA SER A 258 -13.38 1.54 9.95
C SER A 258 -13.54 0.18 10.61
N ILE A 259 -12.63 -0.15 11.53
CA ILE A 259 -12.57 -1.44 12.22
C ILE A 259 -12.44 -1.24 13.73
N LYS A 260 -12.79 -2.29 14.49
CA LYS A 260 -12.43 -2.38 15.91
C LYS A 260 -11.05 -3.00 16.05
N GLU A 261 -10.20 -2.38 16.86
CA GLU A 261 -8.86 -2.89 17.16
C GLU A 261 -8.92 -4.09 18.10
N TYR A 262 -7.91 -4.96 18.01
CA TYR A 262 -7.74 -6.08 18.92
C TYR A 262 -7.12 -5.61 20.24
N ILE A 263 -7.92 -5.55 21.30
CA ILE A 263 -7.51 -4.94 22.59
C ILE A 263 -6.19 -5.46 23.16
N LEU A 264 -5.81 -6.70 22.86
CA LEU A 264 -4.54 -7.28 23.32
C LEU A 264 -3.29 -6.63 22.69
N THR A 265 -3.42 -5.90 21.59
CA THR A 265 -2.32 -5.16 20.95
C THR A 265 -2.12 -3.76 21.54
N ILE A 266 -3.14 -3.23 22.23
CA ILE A 266 -3.19 -1.84 22.72
C ILE A 266 -3.69 -1.73 24.18
N PRO A 267 -3.26 -2.60 25.12
CA PRO A 267 -3.87 -2.70 26.45
C PRO A 267 -3.73 -1.42 27.29
N THR A 268 -2.70 -0.61 27.03
CA THR A 268 -2.41 0.62 27.78
C THR A 268 -2.47 1.89 26.93
N LEU A 269 -2.85 1.77 25.65
CA LEU A 269 -2.78 2.89 24.70
C LEU A 269 -3.71 4.04 25.13
N TRP A 270 -4.96 3.70 25.48
CA TRP A 270 -5.96 4.69 25.87
C TRP A 270 -5.58 5.42 27.16
N ASP A 271 -5.16 4.69 28.18
CA ASP A 271 -4.77 5.26 29.47
C ASP A 271 -3.54 6.18 29.40
N THR A 272 -2.79 6.12 28.29
CA THR A 272 -1.58 6.93 28.04
C THR A 272 -1.84 8.14 27.14
N THR A 273 -3.00 8.21 26.46
CA THR A 273 -3.33 9.28 25.49
C THR A 273 -3.95 10.50 26.20
#